data_AF-A0A8T1X4G9-F1
#
_entry.id   AF-A0A8T1X4G9-F1
#
_cell.length_a   1.000
_cell.length_b   1.000
_cell.length_c   1.000
_cell.angle_alpha   90.00
_cell.angle_beta   90.00
_cell.angle_gamma   90.00
#
_symmetry.space_group_name_H-M   'P 1'
#
loop_
_entity.id
_entity.type
_entity.pdbx_description
1 polymer ?
#
loop_
_entity_poly.entity_id
_entity_poly.type
_entity_poly.pdbx_seq_one_letter_code
_entity_poly.pdbx_strand_id
1 'polypeptide(L)'
;MAGASPKKNGSAPHTPKRSHPKSSPSPSPSRGPDDVDADELTALIKAVKFAHPDFGVKRVHDTVLSHGGKFARVPIKRVKRYMHKLGMNSPNEDDAKTPVKLMTIGADSKSQREGAPDAAGLTDDSVWLPVKLDEPASKLQEFPYQAVIRMTTTEEGDAQGSLGEIYKIQVALEEDGSLSTIHPMLVYNKQRSRKTFLHPDSPAYLPVQRLVASQGEKGAVGGSKAYFWGRYFKIEDMLYINTEKIAPAQQW
;
A
#
# COMPACT_ATOMS: atom_id res chain seq x y z
N MET A 1 -22.29 -73.20 -45.15
CA MET A 1 -21.57 -72.94 -46.42
C MET A 1 -22.46 -72.09 -47.31
N ALA A 2 -21.84 -71.20 -48.08
CA ALA A 2 -22.41 -70.13 -48.94
C ALA A 2 -23.02 -68.95 -48.14
N GLY A 3 -22.66 -67.68 -48.34
CA GLY A 3 -21.80 -67.04 -49.32
C GLY A 3 -22.41 -65.69 -49.76
N ALA A 4 -21.57 -64.66 -49.82
CA ALA A 4 -21.73 -63.36 -50.50
C ALA A 4 -22.42 -62.18 -49.76
N SER A 5 -21.60 -61.17 -49.44
CA SER A 5 -21.97 -59.75 -49.47
C SER A 5 -22.03 -59.24 -50.92
N PRO A 6 -22.72 -58.11 -51.21
CA PRO A 6 -21.93 -56.87 -51.39
C PRO A 6 -22.63 -55.54 -51.00
N LYS A 7 -21.76 -54.53 -50.91
CA LYS A 7 -21.93 -53.07 -50.69
C LYS A 7 -23.08 -52.38 -51.44
N LYS A 8 -23.60 -51.27 -50.87
CA LYS A 8 -23.80 -50.00 -51.61
C LYS A 8 -23.95 -48.77 -50.72
N ASN A 9 -23.34 -47.70 -51.22
CA ASN A 9 -23.25 -46.33 -50.71
C ASN A 9 -24.60 -45.60 -50.63
N GLY A 10 -24.69 -44.62 -49.74
CA GLY A 10 -25.77 -43.63 -49.72
C GLY A 10 -25.50 -42.50 -48.73
N SER A 11 -24.56 -41.62 -49.07
CA SER A 11 -24.32 -40.36 -48.36
C SER A 11 -25.51 -39.42 -48.52
N ALA A 12 -26.04 -38.90 -47.41
CA ALA A 12 -27.05 -37.84 -47.39
C ALA A 12 -26.45 -36.52 -46.84
N PRO A 13 -26.98 -35.35 -47.26
CA PRO A 13 -26.23 -34.11 -47.36
C PRO A 13 -26.14 -33.30 -46.05
N HIS A 14 -24.96 -32.74 -45.81
CA HIS A 14 -24.72 -31.70 -44.79
C HIS A 14 -25.41 -30.39 -45.19
N THR A 15 -26.27 -29.87 -44.30
CA THR A 15 -26.76 -28.51 -44.36
C THR A 15 -25.67 -27.52 -43.88
N PRO A 16 -25.49 -26.37 -44.53
CA PRO A 16 -24.51 -25.37 -44.11
C PRO A 16 -25.03 -24.60 -42.88
N LYS A 17 -24.24 -24.62 -41.80
CA LYS A 17 -24.42 -23.76 -40.62
C LYS A 17 -24.30 -22.29 -41.04
N ARG A 18 -25.43 -21.59 -40.99
CA ARG A 18 -25.56 -20.14 -41.16
C ARG A 18 -24.79 -19.45 -40.02
N SER A 19 -23.64 -18.85 -40.33
CA SER A 19 -22.89 -17.99 -39.42
C SER A 19 -23.64 -16.68 -39.21
N HIS A 20 -23.82 -16.30 -37.94
CA HIS A 20 -24.37 -14.99 -37.57
C HIS A 20 -23.35 -13.88 -37.92
N PRO A 21 -23.79 -12.75 -38.48
CA PRO A 21 -22.91 -11.61 -38.74
C PRO A 21 -22.44 -11.00 -37.42
N LYS A 22 -21.11 -10.85 -37.30
CA LYS A 22 -20.44 -10.07 -36.26
C LYS A 22 -21.02 -8.65 -36.25
N SER A 23 -21.75 -8.32 -35.19
CA SER A 23 -22.12 -6.96 -34.85
C SER A 23 -20.87 -6.14 -34.55
N SER A 24 -20.74 -5.03 -35.27
CA SER A 24 -19.72 -4.00 -35.07
C SER A 24 -19.72 -3.47 -33.63
N PRO A 25 -18.57 -3.02 -33.09
CA PRO A 25 -18.50 -2.43 -31.76
C PRO A 25 -19.27 -1.11 -31.74
N SER A 26 -20.33 -1.05 -30.94
CA SER A 26 -21.07 0.18 -30.66
C SER A 26 -20.15 1.23 -29.99
N PRO A 27 -20.24 2.51 -30.38
CA PRO A 27 -19.55 3.60 -29.70
C PRO A 27 -20.04 3.69 -28.25
N SER A 28 -19.11 3.86 -27.32
CA SER A 28 -19.40 3.96 -25.89
C SER A 28 -20.29 5.18 -25.61
N PRO A 29 -21.31 5.07 -24.74
CA PRO A 29 -22.17 6.20 -24.40
C PRO A 29 -21.34 7.29 -23.72
N SER A 30 -21.53 8.52 -24.18
CA SER A 30 -21.00 9.75 -23.59
C SER A 30 -21.31 9.79 -22.08
N ARG A 31 -20.25 9.72 -21.25
CA ARG A 31 -20.32 9.85 -19.80
C ARG A 31 -20.91 11.21 -19.44
N GLY A 32 -22.04 11.22 -18.74
CA GLY A 32 -22.58 12.45 -18.15
C GLY A 32 -21.66 12.97 -17.04
N PRO A 33 -21.68 14.28 -16.73
CA PRO A 33 -20.85 14.90 -15.69
C PRO A 33 -21.13 14.37 -14.27
N ASP A 34 -22.22 13.65 -14.06
CA ASP A 34 -22.61 13.03 -12.78
C ASP A 34 -22.22 11.54 -12.65
N ASP A 35 -21.55 10.94 -13.66
CA ASP A 35 -21.13 9.55 -13.57
C ASP A 35 -19.84 9.43 -12.75
N VAL A 36 -19.92 8.71 -11.62
CA VAL A 36 -18.78 8.48 -10.73
C VAL A 36 -17.68 7.74 -11.49
N ASP A 37 -16.44 8.25 -11.40
CA ASP A 37 -15.32 7.57 -12.02
C ASP A 37 -15.04 6.21 -11.35
N ALA A 38 -14.60 5.24 -12.16
CA ALA A 38 -14.35 3.89 -11.70
C ALA A 38 -13.23 3.84 -10.64
N ASP A 39 -12.22 4.71 -10.76
CA ASP A 39 -11.06 4.73 -9.89
C ASP A 39 -11.40 5.37 -8.54
N GLU A 40 -12.18 6.45 -8.55
CA GLU A 40 -12.68 7.11 -7.33
C GLU A 40 -13.62 6.19 -6.54
N LEU A 41 -14.55 5.50 -7.21
CA LEU A 41 -15.43 4.53 -6.55
C LEU A 41 -14.63 3.36 -5.96
N THR A 42 -13.59 2.92 -6.67
CA THR A 42 -12.70 1.85 -6.20
C THR A 42 -11.90 2.29 -4.97
N ALA A 43 -11.38 3.52 -4.96
CA ALA A 43 -10.67 4.09 -3.83
C ALA A 43 -11.57 4.20 -2.59
N LEU A 44 -12.80 4.67 -2.77
CA LEU A 44 -13.77 4.78 -1.67
C LEU A 44 -14.18 3.41 -1.12
N ILE A 45 -14.49 2.43 -1.98
CA ILE A 45 -14.81 1.06 -1.55
C ILE A 45 -13.65 0.45 -0.75
N LYS A 46 -12.40 0.66 -1.19
CA LYS A 46 -11.20 0.23 -0.46
C LYS A 46 -11.11 0.89 0.92
N ALA A 47 -11.33 2.20 1.01
CA ALA A 47 -11.28 2.93 2.28
C ALA A 47 -12.36 2.44 3.27
N VAL A 48 -13.59 2.24 2.81
CA VAL A 48 -14.69 1.75 3.65
C VAL A 48 -14.44 0.31 4.14
N LYS A 49 -14.03 -0.59 3.25
CA LYS A 49 -13.68 -1.97 3.63
C LYS A 49 -12.45 -2.04 4.53
N PHE A 50 -11.55 -1.08 4.40
CA PHE A 50 -10.41 -0.96 5.28
C PHE A 50 -10.81 -0.53 6.70
N ALA A 51 -11.64 0.51 6.82
CA ALA A 51 -12.14 0.97 8.11
C ALA A 51 -13.03 -0.07 8.80
N HIS A 52 -13.74 -0.88 8.02
CA HIS A 52 -14.67 -1.89 8.50
C HIS A 52 -14.52 -3.22 7.73
N PRO A 53 -13.55 -4.08 8.10
CA PRO A 53 -13.29 -5.33 7.38
C PRO A 53 -14.51 -6.25 7.32
N ASP A 54 -15.33 -6.25 8.37
CA ASP A 54 -16.53 -7.08 8.51
C ASP A 54 -17.72 -6.59 7.68
N PHE A 55 -17.64 -5.41 7.06
CA PHE A 55 -18.78 -4.85 6.34
C PHE A 55 -19.06 -5.63 5.06
N GLY A 56 -20.16 -6.37 5.01
CA GLY A 56 -20.66 -6.94 3.76
C GLY A 56 -21.01 -5.87 2.72
N VAL A 57 -21.23 -6.31 1.48
CA VAL A 57 -21.55 -5.43 0.32
C VAL A 57 -22.62 -4.37 0.61
N LYS A 58 -23.64 -4.75 1.38
CA LYS A 58 -24.74 -3.83 1.75
C LYS A 58 -24.26 -2.68 2.62
N ARG A 59 -23.50 -2.96 3.69
CA ARG A 59 -22.96 -1.93 4.58
C ARG A 59 -21.95 -1.03 3.87
N VAL A 60 -21.11 -1.59 3.00
CA VAL A 60 -20.19 -0.81 2.18
C VAL A 60 -20.95 0.13 1.24
N HIS A 61 -22.02 -0.36 0.61
CA HIS A 61 -22.87 0.46 -0.24
C HIS A 61 -23.56 1.58 0.53
N ASP A 62 -24.08 1.31 1.72
CA ASP A 62 -24.70 2.32 2.59
C ASP A 62 -23.70 3.44 2.96
N THR A 63 -22.44 3.09 3.26
CA THR A 63 -21.38 4.09 3.52
C THR A 63 -20.95 4.85 2.26
N VAL A 64 -20.95 4.20 1.09
CA VAL A 64 -20.70 4.89 -0.18
C VAL A 64 -21.81 5.90 -0.47
N LEU A 65 -23.07 5.57 -0.18
CA LEU A 65 -24.19 6.50 -0.33
C LEU A 65 -24.12 7.66 0.66
N SER A 66 -23.64 7.42 1.89
CA SER A 66 -23.53 8.48 2.91
C SER A 66 -22.50 9.56 2.56
N HIS A 67 -21.56 9.28 1.66
CA HIS A 67 -20.63 10.29 1.11
C HIS A 67 -21.34 11.34 0.22
N GLY A 68 -22.58 11.10 -0.21
CA GLY A 68 -23.37 12.07 -0.94
C GLY A 68 -22.81 12.43 -2.33
N GLY A 69 -23.28 13.56 -2.87
CA GLY A 69 -22.85 14.07 -4.18
C GLY A 69 -23.02 13.04 -5.30
N LYS A 70 -21.96 12.86 -6.11
CA LYS A 70 -21.93 11.88 -7.20
C LYS A 70 -22.11 10.43 -6.73
N PHE A 71 -21.75 10.11 -5.48
CA PHE A 71 -21.85 8.74 -4.94
C PHE A 71 -23.28 8.36 -4.53
N ALA A 72 -24.17 9.32 -4.32
CA ALA A 72 -25.55 9.10 -3.86
C ALA A 72 -26.41 8.26 -4.83
N ARG A 73 -26.01 8.15 -6.10
CA ARG A 73 -26.72 7.39 -7.13
C ARG A 73 -26.04 6.07 -7.50
N VAL A 74 -24.96 5.69 -6.80
CA VAL A 74 -24.20 4.48 -7.13
C VAL A 74 -25.06 3.24 -6.87
N PRO A 75 -25.31 2.38 -7.88
CA PRO A 75 -26.06 1.16 -7.68
C PRO A 75 -25.29 0.12 -6.84
N ILE A 76 -25.97 -0.57 -5.93
CA ILE A 76 -25.37 -1.66 -5.13
C ILE A 76 -24.73 -2.75 -6.00
N LYS A 77 -25.27 -3.00 -7.20
CA LYS A 77 -24.71 -3.96 -8.17
C LYS A 77 -23.31 -3.54 -8.65
N ARG A 78 -23.08 -2.23 -8.79
CA ARG A 78 -21.78 -1.65 -9.19
C ARG A 78 -20.78 -1.87 -8.05
N VAL A 79 -21.14 -1.52 -6.82
CA VAL A 79 -20.31 -1.78 -5.62
C VAL A 79 -19.98 -3.27 -5.47
N LYS A 80 -20.98 -4.15 -5.58
CA LYS A 80 -20.78 -5.61 -5.52
C LYS A 80 -19.75 -6.10 -6.54
N ARG A 81 -19.82 -5.61 -7.78
CA ARG A 81 -18.90 -5.97 -8.86
C ARG A 81 -17.47 -5.53 -8.54
N TYR A 82 -17.27 -4.29 -8.06
CA TYR A 82 -15.94 -3.80 -7.68
C TYR A 82 -15.38 -4.55 -6.48
N MET A 83 -16.19 -4.79 -5.43
CA MET A 83 -15.75 -5.60 -4.28
C MET A 83 -15.36 -7.03 -4.67
N HIS A 84 -16.11 -7.65 -5.59
CA HIS A 84 -15.74 -8.97 -6.13
C HIS A 84 -14.46 -8.91 -6.96
N LYS A 85 -14.31 -7.91 -7.83
CA LYS A 85 -13.08 -7.67 -8.62
C LYS A 85 -11.85 -7.46 -7.72
N LEU A 86 -12.05 -6.91 -6.53
CA LEU A 86 -11.01 -6.67 -5.53
C LEU A 86 -10.75 -7.86 -4.59
N GLY A 87 -11.50 -8.97 -4.72
CA GLY A 87 -11.36 -10.13 -3.85
C GLY A 87 -11.86 -9.93 -2.41
N MET A 88 -12.72 -8.93 -2.16
CA MET A 88 -13.14 -8.54 -0.80
C MET A 88 -14.42 -9.23 -0.28
N ASN A 89 -14.98 -10.16 -1.05
CA ASN A 89 -16.28 -10.81 -0.76
C ASN A 89 -16.20 -12.31 -0.47
N SER A 90 -15.00 -12.89 -0.43
CA SER A 90 -14.81 -14.31 -0.11
C SER A 90 -14.05 -14.42 1.22
N PRO A 91 -14.51 -15.23 2.18
CA PRO A 91 -13.59 -15.85 3.13
C PRO A 91 -12.78 -16.87 2.31
N ASN A 92 -11.69 -16.39 1.69
CA ASN A 92 -10.84 -17.23 0.87
C ASN A 92 -9.93 -18.03 1.82
N GLU A 93 -10.25 -19.30 2.07
CA GLU A 93 -9.41 -20.21 2.87
C GLU A 93 -8.16 -20.71 2.10
N ASP A 94 -8.02 -20.39 0.80
CA ASP A 94 -6.99 -20.97 -0.07
C ASP A 94 -6.04 -19.94 -0.71
N ASP A 95 -5.72 -18.83 -0.03
CA ASP A 95 -4.60 -17.97 -0.45
C ASP A 95 -3.58 -17.86 0.69
N ALA A 96 -2.73 -18.88 0.80
CA ALA A 96 -1.50 -18.87 1.61
C ALA A 96 -0.42 -17.93 1.03
N LYS A 97 -0.82 -16.83 0.37
CA LYS A 97 0.02 -15.65 0.19
C LYS A 97 -0.12 -14.81 1.45
N THR A 98 0.92 -14.85 2.27
CA THR A 98 1.17 -14.03 3.47
C THR A 98 0.10 -12.95 3.68
N PRO A 99 -0.74 -13.07 4.72
CA PRO A 99 -1.84 -12.14 4.95
C PRO A 99 -1.28 -10.73 4.96
N VAL A 100 -1.78 -9.90 4.05
CA VAL A 100 -1.36 -8.50 3.93
C VAL A 100 -1.80 -7.79 5.21
N LYS A 101 -0.90 -7.72 6.19
CA LYS A 101 -1.14 -7.00 7.44
C LYS A 101 -1.07 -5.51 7.12
N LEU A 102 -2.17 -4.82 7.34
CA LEU A 102 -2.25 -3.37 7.21
C LEU A 102 -2.11 -2.75 8.60
N MET A 103 -1.24 -1.76 8.76
CA MET A 103 -1.07 -1.04 10.02
C MET A 103 -1.16 0.47 9.80
N THR A 104 -1.66 1.17 10.81
CA THR A 104 -1.76 2.63 10.88
C THR A 104 -0.61 3.20 11.72
N ILE A 105 -0.33 4.50 11.62
CA ILE A 105 0.62 5.22 12.49
C ILE A 105 -0.16 6.29 13.28
N GLY A 106 0.06 6.37 14.59
CA GLY A 106 -0.42 7.47 15.44
C GLY A 106 -1.78 7.27 16.15
N ALA A 107 -2.52 6.20 15.88
CA ALA A 107 -3.76 5.84 16.60
C ALA A 107 -3.55 4.60 17.51
N ASP A 108 -4.24 3.50 17.24
CA ASP A 108 -4.18 2.27 18.06
C ASP A 108 -2.88 1.48 17.89
N SER A 109 -2.12 1.76 16.83
CA SER A 109 -0.87 1.08 16.54
C SER A 109 0.33 1.88 17.05
N LYS A 110 0.54 1.87 18.37
CA LYS A 110 1.71 2.49 18.99
C LYS A 110 2.98 1.68 18.75
N SER A 111 4.11 2.37 18.69
CA SER A 111 5.41 1.73 18.57
C SER A 111 5.80 1.08 19.90
N GLN A 112 6.30 -0.16 19.85
CA GLN A 112 6.77 -0.90 21.00
C GLN A 112 8.04 -0.25 21.55
N ARG A 113 8.03 0.06 22.85
CA ARG A 113 9.15 0.72 23.55
C ARG A 113 10.13 -0.26 24.21
N GLU A 114 9.82 -1.56 24.16
CA GLU A 114 10.66 -2.61 24.75
C GLU A 114 11.86 -2.95 23.85
N GLY A 115 12.96 -3.41 24.46
CA GLY A 115 14.14 -3.88 23.74
C GLY A 115 15.07 -2.79 23.20
N ALA A 116 15.08 -1.58 23.78
CA ALA A 116 16.14 -0.62 23.50
C ALA A 116 17.47 -1.18 24.05
N PRO A 117 18.51 -1.40 23.24
CA PRO A 117 19.83 -1.70 23.79
C PRO A 117 20.28 -0.50 24.63
N ASP A 118 20.81 -0.76 25.83
CA ASP A 118 21.49 0.26 26.59
C ASP A 118 22.61 0.81 25.71
N ALA A 119 22.44 2.05 25.24
CA ALA A 119 23.39 2.76 24.39
C ALA A 119 24.60 3.19 25.23
N ALA A 120 25.25 2.23 25.89
CA ALA A 120 26.49 2.41 26.60
C ALA A 120 27.64 2.26 25.59
N GLY A 121 28.18 3.40 25.14
CA GLY A 121 29.61 3.45 24.82
C GLY A 121 30.05 3.44 23.35
N LEU A 122 29.23 3.88 22.39
CA LEU A 122 29.75 4.22 21.06
C LEU A 122 29.95 5.73 20.95
N THR A 123 31.15 6.20 21.30
CA THR A 123 31.67 7.52 20.97
C THR A 123 31.93 7.59 19.46
N ASP A 124 30.85 7.67 18.71
CA ASP A 124 30.89 7.93 17.28
C ASP A 124 30.63 9.43 17.10
N ASP A 125 31.58 10.14 16.50
CA ASP A 125 31.51 11.59 16.22
C ASP A 125 30.42 11.95 15.20
N SER A 126 29.67 10.95 14.72
CA SER A 126 28.57 11.14 13.79
C SER A 126 27.45 12.04 14.32
N VAL A 127 26.79 12.78 13.43
CA VAL A 127 25.63 13.61 13.77
C VAL A 127 24.34 12.78 13.85
N TRP A 128 23.71 12.78 15.03
CA TRP A 128 22.44 12.11 15.33
C TRP A 128 21.35 13.12 15.64
N LEU A 129 20.25 13.08 14.90
CA LEU A 129 19.14 14.03 15.08
C LEU A 129 17.87 13.36 15.60
N PRO A 130 17.14 14.02 16.52
CA PRO A 130 15.98 13.43 17.18
C PRO A 130 14.74 13.44 16.30
N VAL A 131 13.95 12.36 16.42
CA VAL A 131 12.70 12.09 15.72
C VAL A 131 11.70 11.51 16.71
N LYS A 132 10.52 12.13 16.78
CA LYS A 132 9.41 11.62 17.60
C LYS A 132 8.81 10.37 16.96
N LEU A 133 8.50 9.37 17.78
CA LEU A 133 7.78 8.18 17.33
C LEU A 133 6.27 8.42 17.27
N ASP A 134 5.58 7.62 16.45
CA ASP A 134 4.12 7.60 16.34
C ASP A 134 3.47 8.93 15.91
N GLU A 135 4.21 9.84 15.26
CA GLU A 135 3.62 11.04 14.66
C GLU A 135 2.73 10.62 13.47
N PRO A 136 1.47 11.10 13.38
CA PRO A 136 0.57 10.79 12.28
C PRO A 136 1.03 11.46 10.98
N ALA A 137 0.52 11.00 9.83
CA ALA A 137 0.92 11.55 8.53
C ALA A 137 0.44 13.00 8.33
N SER A 138 -0.61 13.41 9.03
CA SER A 138 -1.12 14.77 9.03
C SER A 138 -1.24 15.28 10.46
N LYS A 139 -0.70 16.48 10.71
CA LYS A 139 -0.92 17.22 11.95
C LYS A 139 -2.17 18.12 11.89
N LEU A 140 -2.91 18.11 10.78
CA LEU A 140 -4.14 18.90 10.64
C LEU A 140 -5.23 18.30 11.53
N GLN A 141 -5.75 19.16 12.42
CA GLN A 141 -6.67 18.81 13.49
C GLN A 141 -8.03 18.25 13.01
N GLU A 142 -8.42 18.55 11.77
CA GLU A 142 -9.71 18.13 11.21
C GLU A 142 -9.72 16.69 10.69
N PHE A 143 -8.58 16.15 10.24
CA PHE A 143 -8.48 14.79 9.73
C PHE A 143 -7.07 14.24 9.98
N PRO A 144 -6.85 13.44 11.04
CA PRO A 144 -5.59 12.72 11.20
C PRO A 144 -5.53 11.66 10.11
N TYR A 145 -5.03 12.02 8.93
CA TYR A 145 -4.83 11.06 7.84
C TYR A 145 -3.91 9.95 8.35
N GLN A 146 -4.49 8.77 8.56
CA GLN A 146 -3.75 7.56 8.91
C GLN A 146 -3.18 7.00 7.61
N ALA A 147 -1.86 6.92 7.52
CA ALA A 147 -1.26 6.19 6.43
C ALA A 147 -1.41 4.69 6.67
N VAL A 148 -1.88 3.98 5.66
CA VAL A 148 -2.03 2.53 5.67
C VAL A 148 -0.77 1.92 5.07
N ILE A 149 0.00 1.19 5.88
CA ILE A 149 1.23 0.55 5.44
C ILE A 149 0.95 -0.91 5.14
N ARG A 150 1.29 -1.32 3.91
CA ARG A 150 1.28 -2.72 3.50
C ARG A 150 2.51 -3.43 4.07
N MET A 151 2.30 -4.42 4.95
CA MET A 151 3.40 -5.26 5.42
C MET A 151 3.69 -6.36 4.41
N THR A 152 4.93 -6.37 3.92
CA THR A 152 5.56 -7.54 3.33
C THR A 152 6.48 -8.12 4.40
N THR A 153 6.17 -9.32 4.88
CA THR A 153 7.04 -10.06 5.79
C THR A 153 8.08 -10.81 4.97
N THR A 154 9.14 -10.11 4.54
CA THR A 154 10.37 -10.76 4.10
C THR A 154 11.28 -10.95 5.30
N GLU A 155 11.76 -12.18 5.49
CA GLU A 155 12.76 -12.49 6.53
C GLU A 155 14.17 -12.04 6.13
N GLU A 156 14.37 -11.66 4.86
CA GLU A 156 15.64 -11.20 4.30
C GLU A 156 16.05 -9.79 4.79
N GLY A 157 17.37 -9.53 4.78
CA GLY A 157 17.98 -8.29 5.27
C GLY A 157 18.17 -8.23 6.78
N ASP A 158 18.95 -7.29 7.24
CA ASP A 158 19.30 -7.10 8.64
C ASP A 158 18.32 -6.16 9.35
N ALA A 159 18.09 -6.37 10.65
CA ALA A 159 17.33 -5.44 11.49
C ALA A 159 18.25 -4.45 12.25
N GLN A 160 19.52 -4.84 12.42
CA GLN A 160 20.54 -4.16 13.19
C GLN A 160 21.88 -4.33 12.49
N GLY A 161 22.83 -3.47 12.82
CA GLY A 161 24.20 -3.58 12.32
C GLY A 161 25.13 -2.71 13.15
N SER A 162 26.25 -2.28 12.57
CA SER A 162 27.39 -1.76 13.32
C SER A 162 27.11 -0.49 14.13
N LEU A 163 26.15 0.34 13.72
CA LEU A 163 25.85 1.62 14.38
C LEU A 163 24.51 1.64 15.14
N GLY A 164 23.77 0.53 15.12
CA GLY A 164 22.49 0.40 15.81
C GLY A 164 21.44 -0.32 14.99
N GLU A 165 20.18 0.02 15.24
CA GLU A 165 19.04 -0.49 14.47
C GLU A 165 18.98 0.14 13.08
N ILE A 166 18.40 -0.56 12.13
CA ILE A 166 18.19 -0.06 10.78
C ILE A 166 16.75 0.44 10.67
N TYR A 167 16.58 1.57 10.00
CA TYR A 167 15.28 2.18 9.68
C TYR A 167 15.18 2.46 8.20
N LYS A 168 14.06 2.10 7.58
CA LYS A 168 13.74 2.46 6.21
C LYS A 168 12.98 3.79 6.24
N ILE A 169 13.46 4.74 5.46
CA ILE A 169 12.83 6.05 5.29
C ILE A 169 12.44 6.21 3.83
N GLN A 170 11.17 6.55 3.58
CA GLN A 170 10.63 6.75 2.24
C GLN A 170 10.14 8.18 2.04
N VAL A 171 10.59 8.78 0.95
CA VAL A 171 10.27 10.13 0.51
C VAL A 171 9.28 10.04 -0.66
N ALA A 172 8.19 10.80 -0.57
CA ALA A 172 7.20 10.91 -1.64
C ALA A 172 7.79 11.65 -2.86
N LEU A 173 7.22 11.42 -4.03
CA LEU A 173 7.47 12.25 -5.21
C LEU A 173 6.38 13.31 -5.33
N GLU A 174 6.75 14.47 -5.83
CA GLU A 174 5.82 15.48 -6.32
C GLU A 174 5.33 15.10 -7.72
N GLU A 175 4.34 15.85 -8.23
CA GLU A 175 3.74 15.62 -9.55
C GLU A 175 4.75 15.76 -10.71
N ASP A 176 5.79 16.58 -10.51
CA ASP A 176 6.89 16.77 -11.47
C ASP A 176 7.94 15.64 -11.43
N GLY A 177 7.76 14.65 -10.56
CA GLY A 177 8.69 13.54 -10.36
C GLY A 177 9.92 13.88 -9.54
N SER A 178 10.00 15.08 -8.96
CA SER A 178 11.02 15.45 -7.98
C SER A 178 10.68 14.89 -6.59
N LEU A 179 11.67 14.81 -5.70
CA LEU A 179 11.41 14.38 -4.32
C LEU A 179 10.74 15.50 -3.54
N SER A 180 9.67 15.13 -2.85
CA SER A 180 8.94 16.03 -1.98
C SER A 180 9.84 16.64 -0.90
N THR A 181 9.63 17.93 -0.67
CA THR A 181 10.26 18.72 0.40
C THR A 181 9.25 19.22 1.43
N ILE A 182 7.95 19.01 1.17
CA ILE A 182 6.85 19.51 2.00
C ILE A 182 6.06 18.36 2.65
N HIS A 183 6.16 17.14 2.11
CA HIS A 183 5.38 16.00 2.58
C HIS A 183 6.16 15.22 3.65
N PRO A 184 5.50 14.75 4.72
CA PRO A 184 6.15 13.93 5.74
C PRO A 184 6.71 12.63 5.16
N MET A 185 7.88 12.21 5.66
CA MET A 185 8.54 10.98 5.27
C MET A 185 8.13 9.83 6.16
N LEU A 186 7.84 8.65 5.59
CA LEU A 186 7.51 7.47 6.36
C LEU A 186 8.79 6.82 6.90
N VAL A 187 8.86 6.63 8.23
CA VAL A 187 10.00 6.00 8.92
C VAL A 187 9.54 4.73 9.62
N TYR A 188 10.27 3.62 9.46
CA TYR A 188 10.04 2.41 10.24
C TYR A 188 11.24 1.46 10.30
N ASN A 189 11.32 0.63 11.34
CA ASN A 189 12.28 -0.47 11.43
C ASN A 189 11.76 -1.77 10.77
N LYS A 190 12.61 -2.79 10.64
CA LYS A 190 12.26 -4.06 9.99
C LYS A 190 11.00 -4.71 10.57
N GLN A 191 10.93 -4.82 11.90
CA GLN A 191 9.80 -5.42 12.62
C GLN A 191 8.55 -4.51 12.64
N ARG A 192 8.69 -3.24 12.22
CA ARG A 192 7.65 -2.22 12.28
C ARG A 192 7.14 -1.98 13.70
N SER A 193 7.94 -2.40 14.67
CA SER A 193 7.74 -2.14 16.08
C SER A 193 8.00 -0.68 16.40
N ARG A 194 8.79 0.03 15.58
CA ARG A 194 9.00 1.48 15.67
C ARG A 194 8.71 2.12 14.32
N LYS A 195 7.75 3.04 14.32
CA LYS A 195 7.25 3.71 13.11
C LYS A 195 6.74 5.11 13.41
N THR A 196 6.90 6.01 12.45
CA THR A 196 6.49 7.42 12.58
C THR A 196 6.44 8.11 11.22
N PHE A 197 5.88 9.30 11.18
CA PHE A 197 6.08 10.26 10.10
C PHE A 197 7.08 11.33 10.52
N LEU A 198 8.15 11.46 9.75
CA LEU A 198 9.14 12.51 9.91
C LEU A 198 8.65 13.75 9.15
N HIS A 199 8.22 14.77 9.90
CA HIS A 199 7.62 15.99 9.36
C HIS A 199 8.66 17.06 9.01
N PRO A 200 8.37 17.99 8.07
CA PRO A 200 9.28 19.07 7.66
C PRO A 200 9.80 19.96 8.79
N ASP A 201 9.05 20.05 9.88
CA ASP A 201 9.42 20.82 11.08
C ASP A 201 10.42 20.09 11.99
N SER A 202 10.70 18.81 11.73
CA SER A 202 11.70 18.05 12.48
C SER A 202 13.13 18.44 12.07
N PRO A 203 14.07 18.57 13.03
CA PRO A 203 15.46 18.87 12.73
C PRO A 203 16.11 17.82 11.80
N ALA A 204 15.67 16.57 11.87
CA ALA A 204 16.20 15.49 11.03
C ALA A 204 15.68 15.51 9.58
N TYR A 205 14.62 16.26 9.28
CA TYR A 205 13.91 16.16 8.00
C TYR A 205 14.79 16.50 6.80
N LEU A 206 15.32 17.72 6.75
CA LEU A 206 16.12 18.17 5.60
C LEU A 206 17.41 17.35 5.42
N PRO A 207 18.19 17.03 6.48
CA PRO A 207 19.37 16.18 6.34
C PRO A 207 19.03 14.78 5.77
N VAL A 208 17.97 14.16 6.28
CA VAL A 208 17.51 12.84 5.80
C VAL A 208 17.06 12.92 4.35
N GLN A 209 16.26 13.93 3.99
CA GLN A 209 15.77 14.11 2.63
C GLN A 209 16.93 14.24 1.63
N ARG A 210 17.97 15.02 1.98
CA ARG A 210 19.17 15.20 1.14
C ARG A 210 19.95 13.90 0.94
N LEU A 211 20.05 13.09 1.98
CA LEU A 211 20.69 11.77 1.87
C LEU A 211 19.88 10.81 0.99
N VAL A 212 18.55 10.79 1.12
CA VAL A 212 17.71 10.00 0.22
C VAL A 212 17.78 10.50 -1.22
N ALA A 213 17.86 11.82 -1.43
CA ALA A 213 17.98 12.39 -2.76
C ALA A 213 19.30 12.06 -3.45
N SER A 214 20.39 11.99 -2.69
CA SER A 214 21.74 11.72 -3.22
C SER A 214 22.07 10.24 -3.34
N GLN A 215 21.61 9.41 -2.41
CA GLN A 215 22.03 8.01 -2.27
C GLN A 215 20.86 7.01 -2.20
N GLY A 216 19.62 7.48 -2.27
CA GLY A 216 18.45 6.62 -2.17
C GLY A 216 18.18 5.81 -3.44
N GLU A 217 17.47 4.71 -3.25
CA GLU A 217 16.99 3.84 -4.33
C GLU A 217 15.54 4.19 -4.68
N LYS A 218 15.15 4.03 -5.95
CA LYS A 218 13.76 4.19 -6.35
C LYS A 218 12.88 3.12 -5.70
N GLY A 219 11.78 3.55 -5.11
CA GLY A 219 10.78 2.67 -4.51
C GLY A 219 9.95 1.93 -5.58
N ALA A 220 9.54 0.69 -5.28
CA ALA A 220 8.72 -0.12 -6.17
C ALA A 220 7.34 0.49 -6.51
N VAL A 221 6.84 1.38 -5.65
CA VAL A 221 5.52 2.04 -5.79
C VAL A 221 5.68 3.56 -6.03
N GLY A 222 6.86 3.98 -6.50
CA GLY A 222 7.25 5.40 -6.55
C GLY A 222 7.90 5.88 -5.25
N GLY A 223 8.44 7.10 -5.27
CA GLY A 223 9.29 7.61 -4.20
C GLY A 223 10.75 7.20 -4.33
N SER A 224 11.58 7.78 -3.47
CA SER A 224 12.91 7.25 -3.17
C SER A 224 12.93 6.76 -1.72
N LYS A 225 13.68 5.69 -1.48
CA LYS A 225 13.88 5.12 -0.15
C LYS A 225 15.37 4.99 0.15
N ALA A 226 15.74 5.10 1.41
CA ALA A 226 17.05 4.68 1.88
C ALA A 226 16.92 4.06 3.27
N TYR A 227 18.00 3.43 3.72
CA TYR A 227 18.09 2.81 5.03
C TYR A 227 19.03 3.63 5.90
N PHE A 228 18.67 3.84 7.16
CA PHE A 228 19.38 4.71 8.09
C PHE A 228 19.68 3.97 9.37
N TRP A 229 20.80 4.31 9.99
CA TRP A 229 21.07 3.88 11.36
C TRP A 229 20.21 4.69 12.32
N GLY A 230 19.61 4.01 13.28
CA GLY A 230 18.79 4.61 14.31
C GLY A 230 19.08 4.05 15.69
N ARG A 231 18.93 4.91 16.69
CA ARG A 231 19.08 4.59 18.11
C ARG A 231 17.86 5.12 18.84
N TYR A 232 17.09 4.23 19.46
CA TYR A 232 15.93 4.64 20.24
C TYR A 232 16.32 4.77 21.72
N PHE A 233 16.10 5.95 22.28
CA PHE A 233 16.39 6.26 23.69
C PHE A 233 15.09 6.32 24.48
N LYS A 234 14.90 5.32 25.36
CA LYS A 234 13.67 5.18 26.15
C LYS A 234 13.44 6.32 27.14
N ILE A 235 14.51 6.88 27.71
CA ILE A 235 14.43 7.96 28.71
C ILE A 235 13.80 9.23 28.10
N GLU A 236 14.18 9.54 26.87
CA GLU A 236 13.70 10.72 26.16
C GLU A 236 12.49 10.44 25.26
N ASP A 237 12.14 9.16 25.09
CA ASP A 237 11.14 8.68 24.13
C ASP A 237 11.39 9.16 22.68
N MET A 238 12.67 9.20 22.28
CA MET A 238 13.10 9.73 21.00
C MET A 238 13.88 8.69 20.19
N LEU A 239 13.61 8.66 18.89
CA LEU A 239 14.43 7.96 17.90
C LEU A 239 15.48 8.94 17.37
N TYR A 240 16.75 8.61 17.49
CA TYR A 240 17.84 9.37 16.91
C TYR A 240 18.28 8.71 15.61
N ILE A 241 18.26 9.47 14.51
CA ILE A 241 18.68 9.01 13.18
C ILE A 241 20.06 9.58 12.87
N ASN A 242 20.96 8.74 12.36
CA ASN A 242 22.24 9.21 11.83
C ASN A 242 22.00 9.96 10.52
N THR A 243 22.40 11.23 10.46
CA THR A 243 22.15 12.09 9.30
C THR A 243 23.39 12.38 8.46
N GLU A 244 24.47 11.64 8.69
CA GLU A 244 25.69 11.71 7.88
C GLU A 244 25.90 10.47 7.03
N LYS A 245 25.48 9.30 7.55
CA LYS A 245 25.70 8.00 6.92
C LYS A 245 24.43 7.16 6.88
N ILE A 246 24.08 6.72 5.68
CA ILE A 246 23.03 5.71 5.47
C ILE A 246 23.53 4.31 5.85
N ALA A 247 22.61 3.45 6.27
CA ALA A 247 22.84 2.02 6.44
C ALA A 247 22.88 1.32 5.07
N PRO A 248 23.50 0.13 4.96
CA PRO A 248 23.45 -0.67 3.75
C PRO A 248 22.02 -0.93 3.30
N ALA A 249 21.80 -0.99 1.98
CA ALA A 249 20.50 -1.31 1.42
C ALA A 249 20.00 -2.68 1.91
N GLN A 250 18.70 -2.78 2.23
CA GLN A 250 18.10 -3.99 2.76
C GLN A 250 17.00 -4.54 1.86
N GLN A 251 16.79 -5.85 1.90
CA GLN A 251 15.71 -6.54 1.17
C GLN A 251 14.44 -6.65 2.04
N TRP A 252 13.85 -5.50 2.39
CA TRP A 252 12.59 -5.39 3.16
C TRP A 252 11.39 -4.89 2.35
#